data_AF-A0A8T7DTS0-F1
#
_entry.id   AF-A0A8T7DTS0-F1
#
_cell.length_a   1.000
_cell.length_b   1.000
_cell.length_c   1.000
_cell.angle_alpha   90.00
_cell.angle_beta   90.00
_cell.angle_gamma   90.00
#
_symmetry.space_group_name_H-M   'P 1'
#
loop_
_entity.id
_entity.type
_entity.pdbx_description
1 polymer ?
#
loop_
_entity_poly.entity_id
_entity_poly.type
_entity_poly.pdbx_seq_one_letter_code
_entity_poly.pdbx_strand_id
1 'polypeptide(L)' 'IANALTGEIDVHDIDALKSIAKVADITIPSMISELFEKEITQKTIIEKDAIEQEILAFL' A
#
# COMPACT_ATOMS: atom_id res chain seq x y z
N ILE A 1 -7.11 1.30 4.71
CA ILE A 1 -8.44 1.39 4.01
C ILE A 1 -9.58 0.72 4.80
N ALA A 2 -9.29 -0.35 5.56
CA ALA A 2 -10.25 -1.02 6.47
C ALA A 2 -11.05 -0.04 7.34
N ASN A 3 -10.38 0.81 8.11
CA ASN A 3 -11.04 1.75 9.01
C ASN A 3 -12.12 2.63 8.33
N ALA A 4 -11.84 3.10 7.11
CA ALA A 4 -12.78 3.94 6.37
C ALA A 4 -14.04 3.20 5.86
N LEU A 5 -13.98 1.87 5.76
CA LEU A 5 -15.07 1.04 5.22
C LEU A 5 -15.71 0.12 6.28
N THR A 6 -14.99 -0.23 7.34
CA THR A 6 -15.38 -1.24 8.35
C THR A 6 -15.20 -0.76 9.79
N GLY A 7 -14.52 0.36 10.03
CA GLY A 7 -14.23 0.86 11.38
C GLY A 7 -13.12 0.11 12.14
N GLU A 8 -12.44 -0.86 11.50
CA GLU A 8 -11.32 -1.58 12.10
C GLU A 8 -10.01 -0.79 11.99
N ILE A 9 -9.34 -0.59 13.12
CA ILE A 9 -8.19 0.34 13.25
C ILE A 9 -6.84 -0.36 13.02
N ASP A 10 -6.74 -1.69 13.18
CA ASP A 10 -5.45 -2.40 13.15
C ASP A 10 -5.50 -3.70 12.33
N VAL A 11 -5.65 -3.56 11.01
CA VAL A 11 -5.51 -4.72 10.11
C VAL A 11 -4.64 -4.32 8.93
N HIS A 12 -3.65 -5.14 8.62
CA HIS A 12 -2.80 -4.98 7.43
C HIS A 12 -3.70 -4.76 6.22
N ASP A 13 -3.35 -3.83 5.31
CA ASP A 13 -4.25 -3.44 4.22
C ASP A 13 -4.68 -4.62 3.33
N ILE A 14 -3.87 -5.69 3.25
CA ILE A 14 -4.23 -6.94 2.57
C ILE A 14 -5.43 -7.66 3.21
N ASP A 15 -5.53 -7.65 4.54
CA ASP A 15 -6.60 -8.32 5.28
C ASP A 15 -7.89 -7.50 5.23
N ALA A 16 -7.77 -6.18 5.17
CA ALA A 16 -8.87 -5.28 4.84
C ALA A 16 -9.45 -5.60 3.45
N LEU A 17 -8.55 -5.74 2.46
CA LEU A 17 -8.91 -6.07 1.08
C LEU A 17 -9.62 -7.44 0.99
N LYS A 18 -9.11 -8.46 1.70
CA LYS A 18 -9.75 -9.79 1.80
C LYS A 18 -11.14 -9.70 2.44
N SER A 19 -11.29 -8.89 3.48
CA SER A 19 -12.58 -8.71 4.17
C SER A 19 -13.62 -8.07 3.26
N ILE A 20 -13.24 -7.02 2.51
CA ILE A 20 -14.10 -6.37 1.52
C ILE A 20 -14.47 -7.35 0.39
N ALA A 21 -13.49 -8.07 -0.16
CA ALA A 21 -13.70 -9.04 -1.22
C ALA A 21 -14.71 -10.13 -0.81
N LYS A 22 -14.60 -10.62 0.43
CA LYS A 22 -15.54 -11.58 1.02
C LYS A 22 -16.95 -11.02 1.19
N VAL A 23 -17.09 -9.77 1.63
CA VAL A 23 -18.41 -9.11 1.80
C VAL A 23 -19.07 -8.84 0.46
N ALA A 24 -18.30 -8.45 -0.55
CA ALA A 24 -18.78 -8.14 -1.88
C ALA A 24 -18.93 -9.36 -2.80
N ASP A 25 -18.56 -10.56 -2.33
CA ASP A 25 -18.52 -11.81 -3.12
C ASP A 25 -17.74 -11.68 -4.43
N ILE A 26 -16.57 -11.02 -4.34
CA ILE A 26 -15.64 -10.83 -5.46
C ILE A 26 -14.28 -11.43 -5.15
N THR A 27 -13.52 -11.77 -6.19
CA THR A 27 -12.12 -12.16 -6.05
C THR A 27 -11.22 -10.93 -6.15
N ILE A 28 -10.13 -10.92 -5.38
CA ILE A 28 -9.08 -9.91 -5.53
C ILE A 28 -8.29 -10.27 -6.81
N PRO A 29 -8.15 -9.34 -7.77
CA PRO A 29 -7.32 -9.57 -8.95
C PRO A 29 -5.87 -9.90 -8.58
N SER A 30 -5.26 -10.87 -9.28
CA SER A 30 -3.88 -11.31 -8.97
C SER A 30 -2.87 -10.16 -8.97
N MET A 31 -3.01 -9.25 -9.94
CA MET A 31 -2.19 -8.04 -10.06
C MET A 31 -2.17 -7.21 -8.77
N ILE A 32 -3.29 -7.13 -8.03
CA ILE A 32 -3.38 -6.36 -6.78
C ILE A 32 -2.74 -7.14 -5.63
N SER A 33 -3.03 -8.43 -5.52
CA SER A 33 -2.45 -9.29 -4.48
C SER A 33 -0.92 -9.31 -4.57
N GLU A 34 -0.38 -9.38 -5.80
CA GLU A 34 1.07 -9.37 -6.05
C GLU A 34 1.76 -8.10 -5.51
N LEU A 35 1.09 -6.96 -5.42
CA LEU A 35 1.69 -5.73 -4.89
C LEU A 35 2.11 -5.86 -3.42
N PHE A 36 1.46 -6.75 -2.66
CA PHE A 36 1.80 -7.00 -1.25
C PHE A 36 2.96 -7.97 -1.07
N GLU A 37 3.32 -8.72 -2.12
CA GLU A 37 4.42 -9.70 -2.11
C GLU A 37 5.67 -9.18 -2.82
N LYS A 38 5.54 -8.13 -3.65
CA LYS A 38 6.67 -7.52 -4.34
C LYS A 38 7.68 -6.93 -3.35
N GLU A 39 8.95 -7.24 -3.58
CA GLU A 39 10.05 -6.64 -2.86
C GLU A 39 10.09 -5.12 -3.07
N ILE A 40 10.29 -4.38 -1.99
CA ILE A 40 10.51 -2.93 -2.05
C ILE A 40 11.89 -2.69 -2.66
N THR A 41 11.91 -2.19 -3.90
CA THR A 41 13.16 -1.95 -4.64
C THR A 41 13.80 -0.61 -4.29
N GLN A 42 13.02 0.33 -3.74
CA GLN A 42 13.49 1.63 -3.29
C GLN A 42 14.21 1.46 -1.94
N LYS A 43 15.49 1.84 -1.89
CA LYS A 43 16.34 1.68 -0.70
C LYS A 43 16.36 2.89 0.21
N THR A 44 15.79 4.00 -0.25
CA THR A 44 15.89 5.31 0.40
C THR A 44 14.49 5.88 0.61
N ILE A 45 14.25 6.41 1.81
CA ILE A 45 13.06 7.19 2.14
C ILE A 45 13.48 8.65 2.16
N ILE A 46 12.74 9.51 1.44
CA ILE A 46 13.02 10.93 1.34
C ILE A 46 11.80 11.67 1.89
N GLU A 47 12.03 12.51 2.88
CA GLU A 47 11.00 13.40 3.41
C GLU A 47 10.61 14.45 2.37
N LYS A 48 9.34 14.87 2.38
CA LYS A 48 8.78 15.73 1.32
C LYS A 48 9.53 17.05 1.15
N ASP A 49 10.01 17.62 2.23
CA ASP A 49 10.81 18.84 2.29
C ASP A 49 12.25 18.65 1.75
N ALA A 50 12.75 17.42 1.71
CA ALA A 50 14.07 17.07 1.21
C ALA A 50 14.10 16.67 -0.28
N ILE A 51 12.95 16.53 -0.94
CA ILE A 51 12.86 16.06 -2.34
C ILE A 51 13.69 16.93 -3.30
N GLU A 52 13.65 18.26 -3.16
CA GLU A 52 14.41 19.16 -4.04
C GLU A 52 15.91 18.94 -3.95
N GLN A 53 16.44 18.79 -2.72
CA GLN A 53 17.87 18.57 -2.50
C GLN A 53 18.32 17.22 -3.07
N GLU A 54 17.50 16.17 -2.92
CA GLU A 54 17.80 14.87 -3.49
C GLU A 54 17.84 14.92 -5.03
N ILE A 55 16.91 15.64 -5.66
CA ILE A 55 16.89 15.82 -7.12
C ILE A 55 18.16 16.56 -7.58
N LEU A 56 18.56 17.62 -6.87
CA LEU A 56 19.78 18.37 -7.19
C LEU A 56 21.05 17.52 -6.99
N ALA A 57 21.09 16.63 -6.01
CA ALA A 57 22.21 15.73 -5.78
C ALA A 57 22.34 14.63 -6.85
N PHE A 58 21.25 14.32 -7.56
CA PHE A 58 21.22 13.33 -8.63
C PHE A 58 21.69 13.87 -9.99
N LEU A 59 21.48 15.17 -10.26
CA LEU A 59 21.86 15.85 -11.51
C LEU A 59 23.37 16.15 -11.58
#